data_AF-D0VLL5-F1
#
_entry.id   AF-D0VLL5-F1
#
_cell.length_a   1.000
_cell.length_b   1.000
_cell.length_c   1.000
_cell.angle_alpha   90.00
_cell.angle_beta   90.00
_cell.angle_gamma   90.00
#
_symmetry.space_group_name_H-M   'P 1'
#
loop_
_entity.id
_entity.type
_entity.pdbx_description
1 polymer ?
#
loop_
_entity_poly.entity_id
_entity_poly.type
_entity_poly.pdbx_seq_one_letter_code
_entity_poly.pdbx_strand_id
1 'polypeptide(L)' 'GNLLYNPFHMLSIVFLYGSVLLFAMHGATILATARYGAEREIEQVVDRGTGSERAALFWRWTMGFNASMESIHR' A
#
# COMPACT_ATOMS: atom_id res chain seq x y z
N GLY A 1 -28.15 13.55 -20.06
CA GLY A 1 -27.62 12.48 -19.21
C GLY A 1 -26.13 12.36 -19.41
N ASN A 2 -25.33 12.92 -18.49
CA ASN A 2 -23.86 12.83 -18.49
C ASN A 2 -23.43 12.05 -17.24
N LEU A 3 -22.78 10.90 -17.43
CA LEU A 3 -22.37 10.00 -16.35
C LEU A 3 -21.32 10.61 -15.41
N LEU A 4 -20.63 11.67 -15.83
CA LEU A 4 -19.69 12.37 -14.97
C LEU A 4 -20.36 13.00 -13.75
N TYR A 5 -21.67 13.29 -13.79
CA TYR A 5 -22.42 13.82 -12.65
C TYR A 5 -23.10 12.74 -11.80
N ASN A 6 -22.92 11.46 -12.16
CA ASN A 6 -23.40 10.35 -11.32
C ASN A 6 -22.39 10.10 -10.18
N PRO A 7 -22.80 10.20 -8.90
CA PRO A 7 -21.89 10.04 -7.77
C PRO A 7 -21.27 8.64 -7.70
N PHE A 8 -21.98 7.59 -8.10
CA PHE A 8 -21.42 6.23 -8.11
C PHE A 8 -20.39 6.03 -9.22
N HIS A 9 -20.55 6.71 -10.36
CA HIS A 9 -19.54 6.70 -11.42
C HIS A 9 -18.28 7.46 -10.98
N MET A 10 -18.43 8.60 -10.29
CA MET A 10 -17.29 9.29 -9.67
C MET A 10 -16.57 8.40 -8.65
N LEU A 11 -17.31 7.72 -7.76
CA LEU A 11 -16.73 6.77 -6.80
C LEU A 11 -15.96 5.65 -7.52
N SER A 12 -16.53 5.10 -8.60
CA SER A 12 -15.85 4.07 -9.39
C SER A 12 -14.53 4.55 -9.98
N ILE A 13 -14.46 5.80 -10.47
CA ILE A 13 -13.21 6.40 -10.96
C ILE A 13 -12.19 6.55 -9.82
N VAL A 14 -12.62 7.03 -8.65
CA VAL A 14 -11.75 7.16 -7.47
C VAL A 14 -11.16 5.81 -7.07
N PHE A 15 -11.97 4.75 -7.03
CA PHE A 15 -11.47 3.40 -6.72
C PHE A 15 -10.56 2.83 -7.81
N LEU A 16 -10.83 3.13 -9.09
CA LEU A 16 -9.97 2.72 -10.19
C LEU A 16 -8.57 3.34 -10.06
N TYR A 17 -8.50 4.66 -9.88
CA TYR A 17 -7.22 5.35 -9.71
C TYR A 17 -6.55 5.00 -8.37
N GLY A 18 -7.33 4.87 -7.31
CA GLY A 18 -6.86 4.44 -5.99
C GLY A 18 -6.22 3.06 -6.01
N SER A 19 -6.79 2.10 -6.76
CA SER A 19 -6.23 0.75 -6.92
C SER A 19 -4.86 0.78 -7.59
N VAL A 20 -4.73 1.52 -8.69
CA VAL A 20 -3.44 1.64 -9.40
C VAL A 20 -2.41 2.32 -8.51
N LEU A 21 -2.79 3.39 -7.80
CA LEU A 21 -1.93 4.10 -6.88
C LEU A 21 -1.42 3.20 -5.75
N LEU A 22 -2.34 2.53 -5.03
CA LEU A 22 -1.98 1.68 -3.89
C LEU A 22 -1.14 0.48 -4.31
N PHE A 23 -1.45 -0.16 -5.44
CA PHE A 23 -0.67 -1.31 -5.89
C PHE A 23 0.74 -0.91 -6.36
N ALA A 24 0.88 0.24 -7.01
CA ALA A 24 2.19 0.79 -7.36
C ALA A 24 3.02 1.13 -6.11
N MET A 25 2.41 1.78 -5.12
CA MET A 25 3.05 2.09 -3.84
C MET A 25 3.51 0.83 -3.11
N HIS A 26 2.61 -0.15 -2.97
CA HIS A 26 2.88 -1.41 -2.27
C HIS A 26 3.97 -2.23 -3.00
N GLY A 27 3.80 -2.50 -4.29
CA GLY A 27 4.74 -3.29 -5.07
C GLY A 27 6.15 -2.68 -5.11
N ALA A 28 6.25 -1.36 -5.27
CA ALA A 28 7.53 -0.66 -5.21
C ALA A 28 8.16 -0.75 -3.81
N THR A 29 7.36 -0.65 -2.75
CA THR A 29 7.85 -0.76 -1.36
C THR A 29 8.43 -2.15 -1.09
N ILE A 30 7.72 -3.22 -1.47
CA ILE A 30 8.18 -4.60 -1.27
C ILE A 30 9.48 -4.86 -2.04
N LEU A 31 9.57 -4.42 -3.31
CA LEU A 31 10.80 -4.57 -4.08
C LEU A 31 11.97 -3.76 -3.51
N ALA A 32 11.71 -2.53 -3.02
CA ALA A 32 12.74 -1.69 -2.41
C ALA A 32 13.30 -2.30 -1.10
N THR A 33 12.50 -3.07 -0.38
CA THR A 33 12.88 -3.74 0.86
C THR A 33 13.15 -5.24 0.70
N ALA A 34 13.09 -5.78 -0.52
CA ALA A 34 13.31 -7.21 -0.82
C ALA A 34 14.69 -7.72 -0.37
N ARG A 35 15.72 -6.85 -0.35
CA ARG A 35 17.04 -7.19 0.22
C ARG A 35 17.01 -7.54 1.72
N TYR A 36 15.89 -7.30 2.39
CA TYR A 36 15.63 -7.64 3.79
C TYR A 36 14.57 -8.76 3.94
N GLY A 37 14.20 -9.44 2.85
CA GLY A 37 13.20 -10.51 2.86
C GLY A 37 11.76 -10.02 3.07
N ALA A 38 11.43 -8.80 2.63
CA ALA A 38 10.11 -8.22 2.85
C ALA A 38 8.99 -8.88 2.03
N GLU A 39 9.32 -9.57 0.94
CA GLU A 39 8.40 -10.37 0.13
C GLU A 39 7.86 -11.60 0.87
N ARG A 40 8.49 -12.01 1.97
CA ARG A 40 8.01 -13.08 2.87
C ARG A 40 6.95 -12.51 3.81
N GLU A 41 5.89 -11.94 3.25
CA GLU A 41 4.93 -11.09 3.97
C GLU A 41 4.25 -11.82 5.13
N ILE A 42 3.93 -13.12 5.00
CA ILE A 42 3.34 -13.93 6.08
C ILE A 42 4.26 -13.96 7.30
N GLU A 43 5.56 -14.20 7.08
CA GLU A 43 6.53 -14.23 8.17
C GLU A 43 6.73 -12.85 8.77
N GLN A 44 6.75 -11.81 7.94
CA GLN A 44 6.84 -10.42 8.38
C GLN A 44 5.62 -9.96 9.20
N VAL A 45 4.44 -10.53 8.96
CA VAL A 45 3.23 -10.30 9.75
C VAL A 45 3.32 -10.99 11.11
N VAL A 46 3.80 -12.24 11.15
CA VAL A 46 3.90 -13.03 12.38
C VAL A 46 5.06 -12.58 13.26
N ASP A 47 6.21 -12.29 12.66
CA ASP A 47 7.43 -11.81 13.31
C ASP A 47 8.04 -10.63 12.53
N ARG A 48 7.91 -9.44 13.11
CA ARG A 48 8.22 -8.18 12.42
C ARG A 48 9.72 -8.01 12.21
N GLY A 49 10.18 -8.08 10.97
CA GLY A 49 11.57 -7.85 10.58
C GLY A 49 11.89 -6.42 10.13
N THR A 50 13.18 -6.15 9.87
CA THR A 50 13.65 -4.83 9.41
C THR A 50 13.09 -4.43 8.05
N GLY A 51 12.70 -5.39 7.20
CA GLY A 51 12.00 -5.12 5.94
C GLY A 51 10.67 -4.37 6.18
N SER A 52 9.86 -4.89 7.10
CA SER A 52 8.59 -4.27 7.51
C SER A 52 8.76 -2.94 8.22
N GLU A 53 9.74 -2.83 9.12
CA GLU A 53 9.99 -1.58 9.85
C GLU A 53 10.43 -0.45 8.91
N ARG A 54 11.30 -0.75 7.94
CA ARG A 54 11.75 0.24 6.94
C ARG A 54 10.63 0.62 5.99
N ALA A 55 9.82 -0.34 5.54
CA ALA A 55 8.64 -0.08 4.73
C ALA A 55 7.67 0.88 5.44
N ALA A 56 7.37 0.60 6.72
CA ALA A 56 6.53 1.45 7.55
C ALA A 56 7.13 2.85 7.76
N LEU A 57 8.41 2.93 8.13
CA LEU A 57 9.09 4.21 8.38
C LEU A 57 9.18 5.10 7.13
N PHE A 58 9.43 4.50 5.96
CA PHE A 58 9.43 5.24 4.70
C PHE A 58 8.12 6.02 4.51
N TRP A 59 6.97 5.35 4.68
CA TRP A 59 5.67 6.00 4.53
C TRP A 59 5.39 6.97 5.68
N ARG A 60 5.72 6.61 6.92
CA ARG A 60 5.51 7.52 8.07
C ARG A 60 6.25 8.84 7.90
N TRP A 61 7.48 8.82 7.39
CA TRP A 61 8.24 10.02 7.13
C TRP A 61 7.79 10.76 5.87
N THR A 62 7.22 10.05 4.88
CA THR A 62 6.75 10.66 3.62
C THR A 62 5.38 11.34 3.77
N MET A 63 4.44 10.73 4.50
CA MET A 63 3.04 11.19 4.57
C MET A 63 2.46 11.30 5.98
N GLY A 64 3.27 11.13 7.02
CA GLY A 64 2.88 11.30 8.43
C GLY A 64 2.22 10.10 9.09
N PHE A 65 1.85 9.06 8.33
CA PHE A 65 1.29 7.80 8.82
C PHE A 65 1.78 6.62 7.98
N ASN A 66 1.54 5.39 8.45
CA ASN A 66 1.93 4.17 7.76
C ASN A 66 0.97 3.01 8.07
N ALA A 67 1.03 1.97 7.24
CA ALA A 67 0.38 0.68 7.46
C ALA A 67 1.33 -0.32 8.15
N SER A 68 0.77 -1.38 8.73
CA SER A 68 1.49 -2.64 9.01
C SER A 68 1.53 -3.54 7.76
N MET A 69 2.40 -4.56 7.78
CA MET A 69 2.49 -5.55 6.70
C MET A 69 1.19 -6.33 6.50
N GLU A 70 0.32 -6.46 7.51
CA GLU A 70 -0.99 -7.10 7.36
C GLU A 70 -2.07 -6.12 6.88
N SER A 71 -2.07 -4.89 7.41
CA SER A 71 -3.15 -3.93 7.17
C SER A 71 -3.16 -3.35 5.76
N ILE A 72 -2.04 -3.39 5.03
CA ILE A 72 -1.97 -2.89 3.65
C ILE A 72 -2.72 -3.79 2.65
N HIS A 73 -3.01 -5.04 3.02
CA HIS A 73 -3.78 -5.99 2.21
C HIS A 73 -5.28 -5.99 2.54
N ARG A 74 -5.76 -5.05 3.37
CA ARG A 74 -7.18 -4.88 3.72
C ARG A 74 -7.79 -3.72 2.95
#